data_AF-B0CG07-F1
#
_entry.id   AF-B0CG07-F1
#
_cell.length_a   1.000
_cell.length_b   1.000
_cell.length_c   1.000
_cell.angle_alpha   90.00
_cell.angle_beta   90.00
_cell.angle_gamma   90.00
#
_symmetry.space_group_name_H-M   'P 1'
#
loop_
_entity.id
_entity.type
_entity.pdbx_description
1 polymer ?
#
loop_
_entity_poly.entity_id
_entity_poly.type
_entity_poly.pdbx_seq_one_letter_code
_entity_poly.pdbx_strand_id
1 'polypeptide(L)'
;MRLAGAEEIPHTCHLYRDANAKLPVWEAALGFEFGRLTYRQWQRLVTTYGTWHNRRNLAHYDRDRNYTLMDFMPPIMQAWNRHRFHEQEVTASPMSAGPSQRRSTTTKLAANCWGTLYEILRLAKQDNPPAPTLFVTDSHPMLHTLWQRSMKIQANPQTGDIVLVYHQHGNHTYLDHVALAVDQQLYFEKAGAGDDVPYRLIDHQTLEQIWNPDIYTFEYRRPYSQQQWQPPEQVFGQEGNPYMVYGHSSTQPRASKDSSPNLPAPMTYFAMKQLPAFVNVKGRFRLSPEAYDPKVWRDRP
;
A
#
# COMPACT_ATOMS: atom_id res chain seq x y z
N MET A 1 -2.93 -11.08 21.43
CA MET A 1 -2.24 -11.66 20.26
C MET A 1 -0.76 -11.80 20.58
N ARG A 2 -0.12 -12.91 20.16
CA ARG A 2 1.33 -13.10 20.26
C ARG A 2 1.97 -12.91 18.89
N LEU A 3 3.18 -12.37 18.87
CA LEU A 3 4.02 -12.28 17.67
C LEU A 3 4.88 -13.55 17.56
N ALA A 4 4.77 -14.31 16.46
CA ALA A 4 5.55 -15.54 16.30
C ALA A 4 7.06 -15.21 16.19
N GLY A 5 7.40 -14.13 15.48
CA GLY A 5 8.78 -13.66 15.35
C GLY A 5 9.42 -13.11 16.63
N ALA A 6 8.62 -12.87 17.68
CA ALA A 6 9.05 -12.27 18.95
C ALA A 6 8.48 -13.00 20.18
N GLU A 7 8.22 -14.31 20.07
CA GLU A 7 7.52 -15.09 21.09
C GLU A 7 8.20 -15.07 22.48
N GLU A 8 9.53 -15.01 22.52
CA GLU A 8 10.34 -14.97 23.75
C GLU A 8 10.60 -13.55 24.26
N ILE A 9 10.13 -12.52 23.56
CA ILE A 9 10.32 -11.13 23.95
C ILE A 9 9.01 -10.63 24.56
N PRO A 10 8.99 -10.21 25.83
CA PRO A 10 7.79 -9.65 26.44
C PRO A 10 7.23 -8.50 25.61
N HIS A 11 5.94 -8.55 25.33
CA HIS A 11 5.25 -7.50 24.59
C HIS A 11 3.79 -7.35 25.01
N THR A 12 3.28 -6.15 24.83
CA THR A 12 1.86 -5.81 25.02
C THR A 12 1.25 -5.52 23.66
N CYS A 13 0.16 -6.22 23.36
CA CYS A 13 -0.69 -5.95 22.21
C CYS A 13 -1.74 -4.91 22.59
N HIS A 14 -1.72 -3.77 21.91
CA HIS A 14 -2.67 -2.68 22.06
C HIS A 14 -3.69 -2.72 20.93
N LEU A 15 -4.97 -2.55 21.28
CA LEU A 15 -6.05 -2.34 20.32
C LEU A 15 -6.37 -0.84 20.26
N TYR A 16 -6.16 -0.23 19.12
CA TYR A 16 -6.57 1.13 18.83
C TYR A 16 -7.88 1.10 18.06
N ARG A 17 -8.86 1.87 18.51
CA ARG A 17 -10.13 2.05 17.81
C ARG A 17 -10.14 3.41 17.14
N ASP A 18 -10.43 3.41 15.86
CA ASP A 18 -10.60 4.62 15.08
C ASP A 18 -12.08 5.01 15.04
N ALA A 19 -12.44 6.03 15.82
CA ALA A 19 -13.81 6.53 15.93
C ALA A 19 -14.37 7.11 14.61
N ASN A 20 -13.51 7.36 13.61
CA ASN A 20 -13.92 7.89 12.32
C ASN A 20 -14.07 6.79 11.25
N ALA A 21 -13.93 5.50 11.60
CA ALA A 21 -14.15 4.43 10.64
C ALA A 21 -15.65 4.24 10.40
N LYS A 22 -16.05 4.13 9.13
CA LYS A 22 -17.46 3.99 8.74
C LYS A 22 -18.03 2.59 8.96
N LEU A 23 -17.16 1.58 9.05
CA LEU A 23 -17.54 0.19 9.28
C LEU A 23 -16.82 -0.37 10.51
N PRO A 24 -17.48 -1.18 11.36
CA PRO A 24 -16.86 -1.76 12.55
C PRO A 24 -15.58 -2.54 12.27
N VAL A 25 -15.55 -3.28 11.16
CA VAL A 25 -14.38 -4.07 10.74
C VAL A 25 -13.18 -3.20 10.34
N TRP A 26 -13.38 -1.90 10.14
CA TRP A 26 -12.35 -0.91 9.80
C TRP A 26 -11.87 -0.10 11.01
N GLU A 27 -12.55 -0.19 12.16
CA GLU A 27 -12.21 0.58 13.36
C GLU A 27 -10.92 0.10 14.03
N ALA A 28 -10.65 -1.21 13.99
CA ALA A 28 -9.56 -1.81 14.74
C ALA A 28 -8.21 -1.66 14.04
N ALA A 29 -7.21 -1.20 14.79
CA ALA A 29 -5.79 -1.27 14.44
C ALA A 29 -4.99 -1.83 15.62
N LEU A 30 -4.07 -2.74 15.36
CA LEU A 30 -3.19 -3.32 16.36
C LEU A 30 -1.90 -2.51 16.49
N GLY A 31 -1.28 -2.56 17.67
CA GLY A 31 0.09 -2.16 17.84
C GLY A 31 0.76 -2.92 18.97
N PHE A 32 2.08 -3.02 18.91
CA PHE A 32 2.85 -3.85 19.83
C PHE A 32 3.93 -3.02 20.49
N GLU A 33 3.95 -3.06 21.81
CA GLU A 33 4.94 -2.40 22.65
C GLU A 33 5.83 -3.46 23.30
N PHE A 34 7.14 -3.30 23.19
CA PHE A 34 8.13 -4.16 23.83
C PHE A 34 8.71 -3.54 25.10
N GLY A 35 8.45 -2.25 25.35
CA GLY A 35 9.07 -1.50 26.45
C GLY A 35 10.58 -1.36 26.24
N ARG A 36 11.34 -1.33 27.34
CA ARG A 36 12.80 -1.31 27.30
C ARG A 36 13.35 -2.67 26.92
N LEU A 37 14.30 -2.69 26.00
CA LEU A 37 14.90 -3.90 25.48
C LEU A 37 16.34 -4.06 25.99
N THR A 38 16.74 -5.31 26.24
CA THR A 38 18.17 -5.65 26.25
C THR A 38 18.72 -5.61 24.82
N TYR A 39 20.03 -5.43 24.69
CA TYR A 39 20.69 -5.45 23.37
C TYR A 39 20.40 -6.74 22.60
N ARG A 40 20.40 -7.90 23.28
CA ARG A 40 20.08 -9.21 22.67
C ARG A 40 18.65 -9.26 22.12
N GLN A 41 17.67 -8.74 22.87
CA GLN A 41 16.28 -8.68 22.40
C GLN A 41 16.14 -7.72 21.21
N TRP A 42 16.79 -6.54 21.27
CA TRP A 42 16.80 -5.60 20.15
C TRP A 42 17.42 -6.22 18.89
N GLN A 43 18.57 -6.90 19.00
CA GLN A 43 19.19 -7.60 17.86
C GLN A 43 18.30 -8.70 17.29
N ARG A 44 17.57 -9.44 18.14
CA ARG A 44 16.60 -10.44 17.69
C ARG A 44 15.50 -9.78 16.88
N LEU A 45 14.89 -8.70 17.36
CA LEU A 45 13.86 -7.95 16.63
C LEU A 45 14.37 -7.39 15.31
N VAL A 46 15.59 -6.84 15.27
CA VAL A 46 16.24 -6.39 14.03
C VAL A 46 16.41 -7.54 13.03
N THR A 47 16.75 -8.73 13.51
CA THR A 47 16.92 -9.92 12.66
C THR A 47 15.57 -10.47 12.19
N THR A 48 14.55 -10.43 13.03
CA THR A 48 13.19 -10.90 12.70
C THR A 48 12.50 -9.97 11.70
N TYR A 49 12.54 -8.66 11.96
CA TYR A 49 11.68 -7.70 11.26
C TYR A 49 12.44 -6.80 10.27
N GLY A 50 13.76 -6.65 10.44
CA GLY A 50 14.60 -5.73 9.66
C GLY A 50 15.44 -6.38 8.56
N THR A 51 15.24 -7.66 8.22
CA THR A 51 16.04 -8.37 7.20
C THR A 51 15.64 -8.07 5.76
N TRP A 52 14.36 -7.75 5.52
CA TRP A 52 13.82 -7.58 4.17
C TRP A 52 13.93 -6.14 3.64
N HIS A 53 14.27 -5.18 4.51
CA HIS A 53 14.37 -3.75 4.21
C HIS A 53 15.73 -3.17 4.63
N ASN A 54 15.99 -1.91 4.28
CA ASN A 54 17.26 -1.25 4.61
C ASN A 54 17.39 -1.05 6.13
N ARG A 55 18.38 -1.72 6.72
CA ARG A 55 18.68 -1.68 8.16
C ARG A 55 19.16 -0.34 8.67
N ARG A 56 19.69 0.53 7.79
CA ARG A 56 20.12 1.90 8.16
C ARG A 56 18.96 2.76 8.65
N ASN A 57 17.74 2.40 8.29
CA ASN A 57 16.52 3.09 8.68
C ASN A 57 15.91 2.60 10.01
N LEU A 58 16.54 1.63 10.68
CA LEU A 58 16.06 1.09 11.95
C LEU A 58 16.40 2.02 13.12
N ALA A 59 15.57 1.98 14.16
CA ALA A 59 15.89 2.66 15.41
C ALA A 59 17.18 2.11 16.03
N HIS A 60 18.15 2.99 16.32
CA HIS A 60 19.35 2.62 17.06
C HIS A 60 19.00 2.04 18.44
N TYR A 61 19.86 1.14 18.92
CA TYR A 61 19.74 0.62 20.28
C TYR A 61 20.02 1.72 21.31
N ASP A 62 19.11 1.84 22.27
CA ASP A 62 19.13 2.72 23.43
C ASP A 62 18.44 1.95 24.56
N ARG A 63 19.20 1.65 25.61
CA ARG A 63 18.73 0.85 26.75
C ARG A 63 17.55 1.48 27.50
N ASP A 64 17.45 2.81 27.44
CA ASP A 64 16.49 3.59 28.24
C ASP A 64 15.20 3.90 27.45
N ARG A 65 15.21 3.64 26.13
CA ARG A 65 14.09 3.84 25.21
C ARG A 65 13.03 2.73 25.32
N ASN A 66 11.76 3.12 25.19
CA ASN A 66 10.65 2.20 24.97
C ASN A 66 10.47 1.93 23.46
N TYR A 67 10.54 0.66 23.09
CA TYR A 67 10.42 0.18 21.72
C TYR A 67 9.02 -0.30 21.38
N THR A 68 8.62 -0.12 20.12
CA THR A 68 7.41 -0.68 19.52
C THR A 68 7.76 -1.47 18.26
N LEU A 69 6.84 -2.28 17.74
CA LEU A 69 7.04 -3.00 16.48
C LEU A 69 7.35 -2.06 15.30
N MET A 70 6.76 -0.87 15.28
CA MET A 70 7.03 0.11 14.22
C MET A 70 8.49 0.57 14.20
N ASP A 71 9.22 0.55 15.34
CA ASP A 71 10.65 0.89 15.38
C ASP A 71 11.52 -0.05 14.52
N PHE A 72 10.98 -1.21 14.14
CA PHE A 72 11.65 -2.23 13.34
C PHE A 72 11.07 -2.36 11.93
N MET A 73 10.17 -1.47 11.53
CA MET A 73 9.54 -1.44 10.19
C MET A 73 10.24 -0.42 9.28
N PRO A 74 10.04 -0.49 7.95
CA PRO A 74 10.49 0.55 7.03
C PRO A 74 9.91 1.94 7.35
N PRO A 75 10.62 3.04 6.98
CA PRO A 75 10.21 4.42 7.22
C PRO A 75 8.75 4.75 6.83
N ILE A 76 8.34 4.27 5.66
CA ILE A 76 7.01 4.48 5.12
C ILE A 76 5.91 3.87 6.00
N MET A 77 6.13 2.66 6.53
CA MET A 77 5.17 2.02 7.44
C MET A 77 5.13 2.74 8.79
N GLN A 78 6.29 3.19 9.30
CA GLN A 78 6.35 4.02 10.51
C GLN A 78 5.53 5.30 10.37
N ALA A 79 5.69 5.98 9.24
CA ALA A 79 5.04 7.25 8.95
C ALA A 79 3.55 7.10 8.69
N TRP A 80 3.14 6.02 8.03
CA TRP A 80 1.75 5.80 7.64
C TRP A 80 0.93 5.11 8.72
N ASN A 81 1.52 4.35 9.65
CA ASN A 81 0.75 3.60 10.64
C ASN A 81 -0.24 4.52 11.40
N ARG A 82 -1.53 4.15 11.35
CA ARG A 82 -2.67 4.89 11.90
C ARG A 82 -2.94 6.26 11.28
N HIS A 83 -2.30 6.59 10.16
CA HIS A 83 -2.56 7.80 9.40
C HIS A 83 -3.76 7.61 8.46
N ARG A 84 -4.42 8.72 8.09
CA ARG A 84 -5.45 8.79 7.06
C ARG A 84 -5.01 9.82 6.04
N PHE A 85 -4.90 9.40 4.77
CA PHE A 85 -4.81 10.37 3.69
C PHE A 85 -6.19 10.78 3.26
N HIS A 86 -6.33 12.08 3.00
CA HIS A 86 -7.53 12.63 2.40
C HIS A 86 -7.51 12.42 0.88
N GLU A 87 -8.68 12.19 0.29
CA GLU A 87 -8.91 12.22 -1.16
C GLU A 87 -8.35 13.53 -1.72
N GLN A 88 -7.66 13.42 -2.85
CA GLN A 88 -6.99 14.52 -3.51
C GLN A 88 -7.66 14.74 -4.85
N GLU A 89 -8.02 15.98 -5.17
CA GLU A 89 -8.41 16.31 -6.54
C GLU A 89 -7.14 16.43 -7.39
N VAL A 90 -7.13 15.72 -8.51
CA VAL A 90 -6.06 15.75 -9.51
C VAL A 90 -6.67 16.15 -10.83
N THR A 91 -6.21 17.26 -11.37
CA THR A 91 -6.65 17.73 -12.69
C THR A 91 -5.71 17.17 -13.73
N ALA A 92 -6.18 16.15 -14.46
CA ALA A 92 -5.43 15.63 -15.60
C ALA A 92 -5.77 16.46 -16.85
N SER A 93 -4.75 17.00 -17.50
CA SER A 93 -4.88 17.52 -18.87
C SER A 93 -4.57 16.39 -19.84
N PRO A 94 -5.44 16.08 -20.82
CA PRO A 94 -5.11 15.07 -21.82
C PRO A 94 -3.86 15.50 -22.60
N MET A 95 -2.80 14.70 -22.52
CA MET A 95 -1.50 15.02 -23.15
C MET A 95 -1.59 15.11 -24.69
N SER A 96 -2.63 14.51 -25.29
CA SER A 96 -2.74 14.34 -26.75
C SER A 96 -4.03 14.88 -27.37
N ALA A 97 -4.76 15.76 -26.68
CA ALA A 97 -5.93 16.41 -27.29
C ALA A 97 -5.51 17.63 -28.13
N GLY A 98 -5.93 17.63 -29.41
CA GLY A 98 -5.85 18.80 -30.27
C GLY A 98 -6.51 20.04 -29.63
N PRO A 99 -6.20 21.26 -30.10
CA PRO A 99 -6.54 22.51 -29.42
C PRO A 99 -8.03 22.73 -29.11
N SER A 100 -8.94 21.96 -29.71
CA SER A 100 -10.39 22.04 -29.52
C SER A 100 -10.99 21.07 -28.48
N GLN A 101 -10.23 20.16 -27.88
CA GLN A 101 -10.76 19.13 -26.96
C GLN A 101 -10.02 19.02 -25.61
N ARG A 102 -9.25 20.03 -25.21
CA ARG A 102 -8.64 20.09 -23.87
C ARG A 102 -9.68 20.44 -22.79
N ARG A 103 -10.63 19.54 -22.54
CA ARG A 103 -11.35 19.57 -21.26
C ARG A 103 -10.49 18.85 -20.24
N SER A 104 -9.94 19.62 -19.30
CA SER A 104 -9.32 19.07 -18.11
C SER A 104 -10.37 18.31 -17.32
N THR A 105 -10.10 17.05 -16.99
CA THR A 105 -10.95 16.26 -16.11
C THR A 105 -10.31 16.24 -14.73
N THR A 106 -11.01 16.80 -13.74
CA THR A 106 -10.66 16.65 -12.34
C THR A 106 -11.14 15.28 -11.87
N THR A 107 -10.23 14.44 -11.39
CA THR A 107 -10.53 13.14 -10.79
C THR A 107 -10.12 13.14 -9.33
N LYS A 108 -10.77 12.31 -8.52
CA LYS A 108 -10.39 12.11 -7.12
C LYS A 108 -9.39 10.96 -7.04
N LEU A 109 -8.23 11.25 -6.47
CA LEU A 109 -7.18 10.29 -6.18
C LEU A 109 -7.18 9.97 -4.69
N ALA A 110 -7.20 8.69 -4.38
CA ALA A 110 -7.34 8.19 -3.02
C ALA A 110 -6.28 7.11 -2.73
N ALA A 111 -5.79 7.05 -1.49
CA ALA A 111 -4.92 5.97 -1.06
C ALA A 111 -5.66 4.64 -1.05
N ASN A 112 -5.12 3.65 -1.74
CA ASN A 112 -5.67 2.29 -1.80
C ASN A 112 -4.62 1.25 -1.40
N CYS A 113 -5.04 -0.01 -1.27
CA CYS A 113 -4.16 -1.12 -0.88
C CYS A 113 -3.03 -1.38 -1.88
N TRP A 114 -3.32 -1.31 -3.19
CA TRP A 114 -2.37 -1.62 -4.26
C TRP A 114 -1.18 -0.65 -4.31
N GLY A 115 -1.47 0.66 -4.40
CA GLY A 115 -0.45 1.70 -4.42
C GLY A 115 0.35 1.74 -3.11
N THR A 116 -0.34 1.50 -1.99
CA THR A 116 0.28 1.38 -0.67
C THR A 116 1.33 0.27 -0.64
N LEU A 117 0.97 -0.96 -1.00
CA LEU A 117 1.90 -2.09 -1.00
C LEU A 117 3.08 -1.82 -1.93
N TYR A 118 2.80 -1.33 -3.15
CA TYR A 118 3.82 -1.05 -4.13
C TYR A 118 4.87 -0.06 -3.62
N GLU A 119 4.42 1.06 -3.05
CA GLU A 119 5.32 2.07 -2.49
C GLU A 119 6.12 1.55 -1.29
N ILE A 120 5.50 0.72 -0.43
CA ILE A 120 6.23 0.07 0.66
C ILE A 120 7.37 -0.79 0.11
N LEU A 121 7.09 -1.66 -0.85
CA LEU A 121 8.10 -2.54 -1.46
C LEU A 121 9.18 -1.73 -2.19
N ARG A 122 8.79 -0.62 -2.82
CA ARG A 122 9.71 0.28 -3.53
C ARG A 122 10.68 0.99 -2.61
N LEU A 123 10.18 1.52 -1.51
CA LEU A 123 10.94 2.40 -0.63
C LEU A 123 11.67 1.64 0.48
N ALA A 124 11.22 0.41 0.82
CA ALA A 124 11.77 -0.36 1.93
C ALA A 124 13.28 -0.56 1.86
N LYS A 125 13.85 -0.82 0.67
CA LYS A 125 15.27 -1.11 0.48
C LYS A 125 16.14 0.13 0.23
N GLN A 126 15.56 1.32 0.15
CA GLN A 126 16.29 2.54 -0.20
C GLN A 126 16.96 3.17 1.03
N ASP A 127 18.12 3.77 0.83
CA ASP A 127 18.77 4.63 1.81
C ASP A 127 18.21 6.04 1.64
N ASN A 128 17.67 6.63 2.71
CA ASN A 128 16.92 7.89 2.67
C ASN A 128 15.82 7.88 1.58
N PRO A 129 14.73 7.12 1.79
CA PRO A 129 13.71 6.95 0.76
C PRO A 129 13.13 8.29 0.30
N PRO A 130 12.94 8.51 -1.01
CA PRO A 130 12.29 9.70 -1.53
C PRO A 130 10.85 9.78 -1.04
N ALA A 131 10.24 10.94 -1.25
CA ALA A 131 8.82 11.15 -1.04
C ALA A 131 7.99 10.05 -1.74
N PRO A 132 7.01 9.46 -1.04
CA PRO A 132 6.17 8.43 -1.63
C PRO A 132 5.18 9.03 -2.63
N THR A 133 4.70 8.20 -3.54
CA THR A 133 3.73 8.58 -4.57
C THR A 133 2.40 7.91 -4.29
N LEU A 134 1.35 8.71 -4.13
CA LEU A 134 -0.02 8.23 -4.18
C LEU A 134 -0.36 7.94 -5.64
N PHE A 135 -0.84 6.74 -5.96
CA PHE A 135 -1.32 6.41 -7.30
C PHE A 135 -2.42 5.36 -7.28
N VAL A 136 -3.21 5.32 -8.35
CA VAL A 136 -4.22 4.29 -8.62
C VAL A 136 -3.90 3.66 -9.97
N THR A 137 -4.11 2.36 -10.08
CA THR A 137 -3.98 1.56 -11.30
C THR A 137 -5.09 0.51 -11.31
N ASP A 138 -5.24 -0.26 -12.38
CA ASP A 138 -6.23 -1.32 -12.49
C ASP A 138 -5.77 -2.63 -11.79
N SER A 139 -6.75 -3.44 -11.37
CA SER A 139 -6.49 -4.71 -10.65
C SER A 139 -5.63 -5.68 -11.46
N HIS A 140 -5.85 -5.78 -12.77
CA HIS A 140 -5.12 -6.67 -13.67
C HIS A 140 -3.62 -6.31 -13.80
N PRO A 141 -3.23 -5.08 -14.18
CA PRO A 141 -1.81 -4.71 -14.20
C PRO A 141 -1.13 -4.82 -12.84
N MET A 142 -1.82 -4.51 -11.75
CA MET A 142 -1.26 -4.70 -10.42
C MET A 142 -1.00 -6.18 -10.12
N LEU A 143 -1.99 -7.05 -10.33
CA LEU A 143 -1.86 -8.49 -10.12
C LEU A 143 -0.72 -9.09 -10.94
N HIS A 144 -0.68 -8.75 -12.24
CA HIS A 144 0.37 -9.20 -13.13
C HIS A 144 1.76 -8.73 -12.67
N THR A 145 1.88 -7.46 -12.27
CA THR A 145 3.13 -6.90 -11.74
C THR A 145 3.59 -7.64 -10.48
N LEU A 146 2.68 -7.90 -9.54
CA LEU A 146 2.98 -8.63 -8.31
C LEU A 146 3.40 -10.07 -8.64
N TRP A 147 2.72 -10.76 -9.54
CA TRP A 147 3.07 -12.11 -9.97
C TRP A 147 4.44 -12.20 -10.63
N GLN A 148 4.80 -11.25 -11.51
CA GLN A 148 6.10 -11.21 -12.17
C GLN A 148 7.26 -10.92 -11.21
N ARG A 149 7.00 -10.20 -10.12
CA ARG A 149 8.04 -9.67 -9.21
C ARG A 149 8.14 -10.43 -7.89
N SER A 150 7.38 -11.51 -7.74
CA SER A 150 7.37 -12.33 -6.54
C SER A 150 7.12 -13.79 -6.88
N MET A 151 7.45 -14.70 -5.97
CA MET A 151 7.16 -16.12 -6.08
C MET A 151 6.04 -16.52 -5.13
N LYS A 152 5.16 -17.44 -5.55
CA LYS A 152 4.16 -18.04 -4.65
C LYS A 152 4.86 -18.84 -3.55
N ILE A 153 4.35 -18.75 -2.32
CA ILE A 153 4.84 -19.47 -1.15
C ILE A 153 3.68 -20.19 -0.44
N GLN A 154 4.01 -21.05 0.52
CA GLN A 154 3.02 -21.67 1.41
C GLN A 154 2.41 -20.62 2.35
N ALA A 155 1.27 -20.96 2.96
CA ALA A 155 0.52 -20.13 3.90
C ALA A 155 1.20 -20.02 5.28
N ASN A 156 2.48 -19.64 5.28
CA ASN A 156 3.26 -19.31 6.46
C ASN A 156 4.17 -18.11 6.11
N PRO A 157 3.59 -16.92 5.91
CA PRO A 157 4.34 -15.76 5.45
C PRO A 157 5.31 -15.27 6.53
N GLN A 158 6.41 -14.69 6.08
CA GLN A 158 7.38 -13.99 6.91
C GLN A 158 7.27 -12.48 6.70
N THR A 159 7.91 -11.71 7.57
CA THR A 159 7.97 -10.25 7.43
C THR A 159 8.46 -9.85 6.03
N GLY A 160 7.69 -9.00 5.34
CA GLY A 160 7.98 -8.54 3.99
C GLY A 160 7.38 -9.39 2.87
N ASP A 161 6.75 -10.52 3.19
CA ASP A 161 5.92 -11.26 2.24
C ASP A 161 4.60 -10.51 1.98
N ILE A 162 3.92 -10.91 0.91
CA ILE A 162 2.68 -10.31 0.42
C ILE A 162 1.56 -11.32 0.59
N VAL A 163 0.38 -10.85 1.01
CA VAL A 163 -0.88 -11.57 0.80
C VAL A 163 -1.66 -10.89 -0.30
N LEU A 164 -2.06 -11.68 -1.30
CA LEU A 164 -3.00 -11.30 -2.34
C LEU A 164 -4.36 -11.91 -2.00
N VAL A 165 -5.40 -11.11 -2.12
CA VAL A 165 -6.79 -11.54 -2.00
C VAL A 165 -7.46 -11.27 -3.34
N TYR A 166 -7.95 -12.33 -3.97
CA TYR A 166 -8.59 -12.23 -5.28
C TYR A 166 -9.80 -13.16 -5.39
N HIS A 167 -10.73 -12.82 -6.26
CA HIS A 167 -11.81 -13.72 -6.67
C HIS A 167 -11.71 -14.05 -8.17
N GLN A 168 -12.37 -15.15 -8.55
CA GLN A 168 -12.54 -15.54 -9.94
C GLN A 168 -13.98 -15.27 -10.38
N HIS A 169 -14.13 -14.66 -11.55
CA HIS A 169 -15.43 -14.51 -12.20
C HIS A 169 -15.31 -14.94 -13.66
N GLY A 170 -15.88 -16.11 -13.99
CA GLY A 170 -15.63 -16.77 -15.27
C GLY A 170 -14.16 -17.13 -15.43
N ASN A 171 -13.54 -16.68 -16.53
CA ASN A 171 -12.11 -16.93 -16.82
C ASN A 171 -11.19 -15.80 -16.36
N HIS A 172 -11.71 -14.85 -15.56
CA HIS A 172 -10.96 -13.67 -15.11
C HIS A 172 -10.68 -13.73 -13.60
N THR A 173 -9.46 -13.34 -13.22
CA THR A 173 -9.03 -13.18 -11.83
C THR A 173 -8.95 -11.71 -11.51
N TYR A 174 -9.69 -11.27 -10.50
CA TYR A 174 -9.71 -9.89 -10.04
C TYR A 174 -8.98 -9.78 -8.72
N LEU A 175 -7.92 -8.97 -8.67
CA LEU A 175 -7.25 -8.64 -7.43
C LEU A 175 -8.11 -7.65 -6.65
N ASP A 176 -8.66 -8.08 -5.52
CA ASP A 176 -9.53 -7.24 -4.68
C ASP A 176 -8.71 -6.49 -3.63
N HIS A 177 -7.71 -7.16 -3.04
CA HIS A 177 -6.93 -6.59 -1.96
C HIS A 177 -5.52 -7.15 -1.86
N VAL A 178 -4.65 -6.34 -1.24
CA VAL A 178 -3.29 -6.74 -0.91
C VAL A 178 -2.92 -6.22 0.47
N ALA A 179 -2.10 -6.99 1.17
CA ALA A 179 -1.47 -6.54 2.41
C ALA A 179 -0.04 -7.07 2.49
N LEU A 180 0.76 -6.43 3.34
CA LEU A 180 2.12 -6.87 3.63
C LEU A 180 2.13 -7.67 4.93
N ALA A 181 2.67 -8.88 4.92
CA ALA A 181 2.91 -9.64 6.13
C ALA A 181 3.99 -8.97 6.98
N VAL A 182 3.68 -8.73 8.24
CA VAL A 182 4.59 -8.20 9.27
C VAL A 182 5.02 -9.31 10.22
N ASP A 183 4.17 -10.31 10.42
CA ASP A 183 4.43 -11.57 11.11
C ASP A 183 3.49 -12.64 10.53
N GLN A 184 3.58 -13.90 10.96
CA GLN A 184 2.82 -15.02 10.39
C GLN A 184 1.29 -14.80 10.38
N GLN A 185 0.79 -14.01 11.33
CA GLN A 185 -0.64 -13.75 11.53
C GLN A 185 -0.94 -12.25 11.59
N LEU A 186 0.00 -11.41 11.16
CA LEU A 186 -0.09 -9.95 11.29
C LEU A 186 0.19 -9.28 9.96
N TYR A 187 -0.71 -8.42 9.52
CA TYR A 187 -0.66 -7.78 8.20
C TYR A 187 -0.74 -6.27 8.33
N PHE A 188 0.06 -5.55 7.55
CA PHE A 188 -0.05 -4.10 7.37
C PHE A 188 -0.80 -3.80 6.07
N GLU A 189 -1.83 -2.98 6.18
CA GLU A 189 -2.71 -2.68 5.05
C GLU A 189 -3.24 -1.25 5.05
N LYS A 190 -3.77 -0.87 3.88
CA LYS A 190 -4.75 0.20 3.71
C LYS A 190 -6.03 -0.46 3.16
N ALA A 191 -6.97 -0.82 4.04
CA ALA A 191 -8.24 -1.40 3.59
C ALA A 191 -9.08 -0.33 2.89
N GLY A 192 -9.55 -0.65 1.67
CA GLY A 192 -10.35 0.27 0.85
C GLY A 192 -9.61 1.52 0.35
N ALA A 193 -10.31 2.29 -0.48
CA ALA A 193 -9.83 3.57 -1.00
C ALA A 193 -10.23 4.73 -0.09
N GLY A 194 -9.37 5.74 0.04
CA GLY A 194 -9.71 7.05 0.61
C GLY A 194 -9.65 7.12 2.14
N ASP A 195 -10.40 8.07 2.68
CA ASP A 195 -10.22 8.65 4.02
C ASP A 195 -10.80 7.79 5.13
N ASP A 196 -11.66 6.85 4.77
CA ASP A 196 -12.54 6.16 5.69
C ASP A 196 -11.82 5.12 6.55
N VAL A 197 -10.63 4.72 6.13
CA VAL A 197 -9.85 3.66 6.77
C VAL A 197 -8.41 4.09 6.91
N PRO A 198 -7.84 4.08 8.14
CA PRO A 198 -6.44 4.38 8.33
C PRO A 198 -5.55 3.25 7.79
N TYR A 199 -4.27 3.53 7.59
CA TYR A 199 -3.29 2.44 7.52
C TYR A 199 -3.20 1.77 8.87
N ARG A 200 -3.05 0.45 8.89
CA ARG A 200 -3.15 -0.29 10.14
C ARG A 200 -2.46 -1.64 10.08
N LEU A 201 -2.13 -2.13 11.27
CA LEU A 201 -1.88 -3.55 11.49
C LEU A 201 -3.19 -4.25 11.86
N ILE A 202 -3.44 -5.40 11.24
CA ILE A 202 -4.56 -6.29 11.57
C ILE A 202 -4.08 -7.73 11.71
N ASP A 203 -4.81 -8.54 12.46
CA ASP A 203 -4.56 -9.97 12.50
C ASP A 203 -5.21 -10.71 11.31
N HIS A 204 -4.84 -11.97 11.14
CA HIS A 204 -5.38 -12.82 10.08
C HIS A 204 -6.90 -12.97 10.17
N GLN A 205 -7.43 -13.13 11.38
CA GLN A 205 -8.87 -13.29 11.61
C GLN A 205 -9.65 -12.04 11.13
N THR A 206 -9.15 -10.84 11.42
CA THR A 206 -9.74 -9.59 10.93
C THR A 206 -9.66 -9.51 9.39
N LEU A 207 -8.55 -9.97 8.79
CA LEU A 207 -8.40 -10.01 7.34
C LEU A 207 -9.46 -10.93 6.70
N GLU A 208 -9.68 -12.13 7.24
CA GLU A 208 -10.69 -13.08 6.77
C GLU A 208 -12.12 -12.61 7.01
N GLN A 209 -12.36 -11.83 8.07
CA GLN A 209 -13.67 -11.21 8.31
C GLN A 209 -14.03 -10.18 7.23
N ILE A 210 -13.03 -9.44 6.72
CA ILE A 210 -13.23 -8.48 5.63
C ILE A 210 -13.36 -9.22 4.30
N TRP A 211 -12.50 -10.22 4.10
CA TRP A 211 -12.38 -10.99 2.86
C TRP A 211 -12.69 -12.46 3.13
N ASN A 212 -13.98 -12.80 3.09
CA ASN A 212 -14.43 -14.15 3.42
C ASN A 212 -13.74 -15.21 2.54
N PRO A 213 -13.03 -16.20 3.13
CA PRO A 213 -12.34 -17.26 2.37
C PRO A 213 -13.27 -18.19 1.57
N ASP A 214 -14.58 -18.19 1.84
CA ASP A 214 -15.58 -18.89 1.02
C ASP A 214 -15.80 -18.21 -0.35
N ILE A 215 -15.45 -16.92 -0.46
CA ILE A 215 -15.63 -16.10 -1.67
C ILE A 215 -14.28 -15.77 -2.30
N TYR A 216 -13.29 -15.45 -1.47
CA TYR A 216 -11.98 -14.96 -1.90
C TYR A 216 -10.90 -16.01 -1.71
N THR A 217 -9.97 -16.05 -2.65
CA THR A 217 -8.74 -16.83 -2.56
C THR A 217 -7.62 -16.00 -1.95
N PHE A 218 -6.93 -16.60 -0.99
CA PHE A 218 -5.72 -16.04 -0.38
C PHE A 218 -4.48 -16.67 -1.00
N GLU A 219 -3.59 -15.83 -1.53
CA GLU A 219 -2.30 -16.26 -2.06
C GLU A 219 -1.15 -15.49 -1.41
N TYR A 220 -0.21 -16.25 -0.86
CA TYR A 220 0.99 -15.70 -0.24
C TYR A 220 2.13 -15.68 -1.23
N ARG A 221 2.87 -14.57 -1.28
CA ARG A 221 3.99 -14.40 -2.20
C ARG A 221 5.18 -13.73 -1.53
N ARG A 222 6.38 -14.09 -1.99
CA ARG A 222 7.65 -13.49 -1.56
C ARG A 222 8.25 -12.65 -2.67
N PRO A 223 8.48 -11.33 -2.48
CA PRO A 223 9.20 -10.51 -3.45
C PRO A 223 10.59 -11.09 -3.73
N TYR A 224 11.03 -11.06 -4.99
CA TYR A 224 12.40 -11.47 -5.30
C TYR A 224 13.41 -10.51 -4.64
N SER A 225 14.43 -11.07 -3.98
CA SER A 225 15.38 -10.29 -3.16
C SER A 225 16.16 -9.25 -3.96
N GLN A 226 16.47 -9.54 -5.23
CA GLN A 226 17.19 -8.66 -6.15
C GLN A 226 16.27 -7.72 -6.95
N GLN A 227 14.95 -7.83 -6.81
CA GLN A 227 14.03 -7.01 -7.58
C GLN A 227 14.12 -5.54 -7.15
N GLN A 228 14.45 -4.68 -8.12
CA GLN A 228 14.26 -3.25 -7.99
C GLN A 228 12.84 -2.88 -8.43
N TRP A 229 12.11 -2.27 -7.51
CA TRP A 229 10.82 -1.67 -7.76
C TRP A 229 11.06 -0.27 -8.30
N GLN A 230 10.56 0.01 -9.50
CA GLN A 230 10.76 1.30 -10.14
C GLN A 230 9.70 2.29 -9.66
N PRO A 231 9.91 3.60 -9.81
CA PRO A 231 8.85 4.57 -9.57
C PRO A 231 7.56 4.23 -10.34
N PRO A 232 6.37 4.41 -9.74
CA PRO A 232 5.11 4.00 -10.34
C PRO A 232 4.85 4.66 -11.70
N GLU A 233 5.34 5.87 -11.95
CA GLU A 233 5.29 6.52 -13.26
C GLU A 233 6.01 5.73 -14.36
N GLN A 234 7.10 5.04 -14.03
CA GLN A 234 7.87 4.25 -15.01
C GLN A 234 7.23 2.91 -15.30
N VAL A 235 6.41 2.38 -14.38
CA VAL A 235 5.77 1.07 -14.53
C VAL A 235 4.34 1.22 -15.05
N PHE A 236 3.59 2.15 -14.48
CA PHE A 236 2.17 2.34 -14.71
C PHE A 236 1.85 3.63 -15.47
N GLY A 237 2.82 4.54 -15.67
CA GLY A 237 2.59 5.85 -16.29
C GLY A 237 3.11 6.03 -17.72
N GLN A 238 3.65 4.99 -18.38
CA GLN A 238 4.24 5.10 -19.72
C GLN A 238 3.22 5.03 -20.89
N GLU A 239 3.42 5.89 -21.91
CA GLU A 239 2.82 5.75 -23.25
C GLU A 239 3.10 4.38 -23.86
N GLY A 240 2.04 3.62 -24.18
CA GLY A 240 2.14 2.28 -24.77
C GLY A 240 2.27 1.09 -23.79
N ASN A 241 2.15 1.27 -22.47
CA ASN A 241 1.96 0.12 -21.59
C ASN A 241 0.65 -0.59 -21.99
N PRO A 242 0.63 -1.91 -22.27
CA PRO A 242 -0.57 -2.63 -22.74
C PRO A 242 -1.73 -2.62 -21.74
N TYR A 243 -1.45 -2.26 -20.49
CA TYR A 243 -2.43 -2.06 -19.43
C TYR A 243 -2.68 -0.59 -19.09
N MET A 244 -1.91 0.33 -19.70
CA MET A 244 -2.32 1.72 -19.85
C MET A 244 -3.26 1.79 -21.05
N VAL A 245 -4.55 1.76 -20.76
CA VAL A 245 -5.55 2.05 -21.78
C VAL A 245 -5.47 3.54 -22.09
N TYR A 246 -4.66 3.89 -23.10
CA TYR A 246 -4.89 5.13 -23.82
C TYR A 246 -6.30 5.05 -24.39
N GLY A 247 -7.09 6.09 -24.15
CA GLY A 247 -8.34 6.32 -24.88
C GLY A 247 -8.05 6.55 -26.37
N HIS A 248 -7.66 5.49 -27.08
CA HIS A 248 -7.71 5.42 -28.52
C HIS A 248 -8.66 4.29 -28.89
N SER A 249 -9.83 4.67 -29.40
CA SER A 249 -10.55 3.81 -30.32
C SER A 249 -9.57 3.41 -31.41
N SER A 250 -9.22 2.13 -31.50
CA SER A 250 -8.73 1.61 -32.78
C SER A 250 -9.94 1.55 -33.70
N THR A 251 -10.16 2.64 -34.43
CA THR A 251 -10.90 2.60 -35.67
C THR A 251 -10.20 1.62 -36.61
N GLN A 252 -10.75 0.42 -36.76
CA GLN A 252 -10.98 -0.11 -38.09
C GLN A 252 -12.31 -0.88 -38.15
N PRO A 253 -12.99 -0.86 -39.31
CA PRO A 253 -14.43 -0.99 -39.38
C PRO A 253 -14.84 -2.45 -39.53
N ARG A 254 -15.68 -2.93 -38.62
CA ARG A 254 -16.66 -3.95 -38.98
C ARG A 254 -18.05 -3.37 -38.76
N ALA A 255 -18.74 -3.18 -39.88
CA ALA A 255 -20.15 -2.91 -39.91
C ALA A 255 -20.87 -4.04 -39.18
N SER A 256 -21.44 -3.72 -38.03
CA SER A 256 -22.65 -4.36 -37.52
C SER A 256 -23.40 -3.28 -36.75
N LYS A 257 -24.47 -2.81 -37.37
CA LYS A 257 -25.54 -2.06 -36.70
C LYS A 257 -26.06 -2.95 -35.58
N ASP A 258 -25.66 -2.67 -34.35
CA ASP A 258 -26.52 -2.96 -33.20
C ASP A 258 -26.38 -1.81 -32.21
N SER A 259 -27.47 -1.06 -32.13
CA SER A 259 -27.73 0.01 -31.20
C SER A 259 -27.91 -0.57 -29.80
N SER A 260 -26.90 -0.46 -28.95
CA SER A 260 -27.09 -0.40 -27.50
C SER A 260 -26.62 0.96 -26.98
N PRO A 261 -27.54 1.87 -26.60
CA PRO A 261 -27.18 3.09 -25.90
C PRO A 261 -27.01 2.76 -24.40
N ASN A 262 -25.99 3.37 -23.78
CA ASN A 262 -25.74 3.42 -22.33
C ASN A 262 -24.88 2.32 -21.69
N LEU A 263 -23.63 2.18 -22.13
CA LEU A 263 -22.56 1.88 -21.18
C LEU A 263 -21.56 3.04 -21.23
N PRO A 264 -21.31 3.76 -20.11
CA PRO A 264 -20.24 4.74 -20.06
C PRO A 264 -18.92 4.01 -20.36
N ALA A 265 -18.13 4.56 -21.27
CA ALA A 265 -16.81 4.05 -21.60
C ALA A 265 -16.00 3.83 -20.30
N PRO A 266 -15.28 2.71 -20.14
CA PRO A 266 -14.43 2.51 -18.97
C PRO A 266 -13.34 3.59 -18.97
N MET A 267 -13.48 4.56 -18.05
CA MET A 267 -12.49 5.62 -17.83
C MET A 267 -11.45 5.12 -16.83
N THR A 268 -10.28 4.73 -17.32
CA THR A 268 -9.11 4.47 -16.46
C THR A 268 -8.37 5.78 -16.25
N TYR A 269 -8.24 6.20 -15.00
CA TYR A 269 -7.43 7.36 -14.59
C TYR A 269 -6.16 6.85 -13.92
N PHE A 270 -5.03 6.89 -14.64
CA PHE A 270 -3.75 6.92 -13.94
C PHE A 270 -3.55 8.33 -13.38
N ALA A 271 -3.94 8.52 -12.12
CA ALA A 271 -3.69 9.74 -11.38
C ALA A 271 -2.60 9.47 -10.35
N MET A 272 -1.67 10.42 -10.21
CA MET A 272 -0.63 10.37 -9.20
C MET A 272 -0.51 11.69 -8.47
N LYS A 273 -0.09 11.63 -7.21
CA LYS A 273 0.34 12.80 -6.44
C LYS A 273 1.51 12.44 -5.55
N GLN A 274 2.58 13.22 -5.62
CA GLN A 274 3.69 13.07 -4.69
C GLN A 274 3.23 13.51 -3.30
N LEU A 275 3.44 12.66 -2.31
CA LEU A 275 3.16 12.96 -0.91
C LEU A 275 4.38 13.64 -0.28
N PRO A 276 4.22 14.37 0.84
CA PRO A 276 5.34 15.01 1.51
C PRO A 276 6.41 14.01 1.96
N ALA A 277 7.65 14.48 2.00
CA ALA A 277 8.79 13.67 2.39
C ALA A 277 8.70 13.21 3.85
N PHE A 278 9.41 12.12 4.15
CA PHE A 278 9.58 11.64 5.52
C PHE A 278 10.53 12.55 6.31
N VAL A 279 10.23 12.75 7.58
CA VAL A 279 11.12 13.41 8.54
C VAL A 279 11.48 12.42 9.65
N ASN A 280 12.75 12.38 10.05
CA ASN A 280 13.19 11.59 11.18
C ASN A 280 13.08 12.41 12.47
N VAL A 281 12.18 12.03 13.37
CA VAL A 281 11.96 12.69 14.66
C VAL A 281 12.27 11.70 15.77
N LYS A 282 13.40 11.91 16.47
CA LYS A 282 13.87 11.07 17.59
C LYS A 282 14.02 9.58 17.18
N GLY A 283 14.57 9.31 16.00
CA GLY A 283 14.81 7.95 15.54
C GLY A 283 13.53 7.19 15.17
N ARG A 284 12.49 7.93 14.74
CA ARG A 284 11.27 7.40 14.11
C ARG A 284 10.95 8.25 12.89
N PHE A 285 10.60 7.62 11.79
CA PHE A 285 10.12 8.33 10.61
C PHE A 285 8.66 8.72 10.77
N ARG A 286 8.35 9.94 10.38
CA ARG A 286 7.00 10.51 10.34
C ARG A 286 6.80 11.20 8.99
N LEU A 287 5.55 11.42 8.63
CA LEU A 287 5.26 12.39 7.58
C LEU A 287 5.68 13.79 8.05
N SER A 288 6.18 14.62 7.15
CA SER A 288 6.46 16.03 7.47
C SER A 288 5.18 16.75 7.95
N PRO A 289 5.29 17.82 8.76
CA PRO A 289 4.12 18.57 9.23
C PRO A 289 3.19 19.03 8.09
N GLU A 290 3.74 19.32 6.92
CA GLU A 290 3.03 19.66 5.69
C GLU A 290 1.99 18.60 5.29
N ALA A 291 2.24 17.33 5.61
CA ALA A 291 1.30 16.25 5.31
C ALA A 291 0.00 16.33 6.11
N TYR A 292 0.00 17.08 7.21
CA TYR A 292 -1.15 17.25 8.09
C TYR A 292 -1.85 18.60 7.89
N ASP A 293 -1.34 19.49 7.02
CA ASP A 293 -1.92 20.82 6.80
C ASP A 293 -2.84 20.85 5.57
N PRO A 294 -4.17 20.90 5.74
CA PRO A 294 -5.14 21.00 4.64
C PRO A 294 -4.85 22.12 3.63
N LYS A 295 -4.14 23.19 4.04
CA LYS A 295 -3.82 24.35 3.20
C LYS A 295 -2.65 24.07 2.24
N VAL A 296 -1.62 23.35 2.68
CA VAL A 296 -0.50 22.92 1.81
C VAL A 296 -1.00 22.05 0.66
N TRP A 297 -2.14 21.38 0.86
CA TRP A 297 -2.78 20.51 -0.13
C TRP A 297 -3.67 21.24 -1.15
N ARG A 298 -4.06 22.50 -0.90
CA ARG A 298 -4.87 23.33 -1.81
C ARG A 298 -4.05 24.18 -2.79
N ASP A 299 -2.80 24.50 -2.41
CA ASP A 299 -2.02 25.55 -3.08
C ASP A 299 -0.84 25.04 -3.93
N ARG A 300 -0.76 23.73 -4.24
CA ARG A 300 0.26 23.21 -5.17
C ARG A 300 -0.38 22.94 -6.54
N PRO A 301 0.11 23.59 -7.61
CA PRO A 301 -0.52 23.65 -8.93
C PRO A 301 -0.60 22.32 -9.67
#